data_AF-A0A7V8WWD4-F1
#
_entry.id   AF-A0A7V8WWD4-F1
#
_cell.length_a   1.000
_cell.length_b   1.000
_cell.length_c   1.000
_cell.angle_alpha   90.00
_cell.angle_beta   90.00
_cell.angle_gamma   90.00
#
_symmetry.space_group_name_H-M   'P 1'
#
loop_
_entity.id
_entity.type
_entity.pdbx_description
1 polymer ?
#
loop_
_entity_poly.entity_id
_entity_poly.type
_entity_poly.pdbx_seq_one_letter_code
_entity_poly.pdbx_strand_id
1 'polypeptide(L)'
;MPVDPPRAPEPGWPPEGDRPAAPRVVAVTYGDTALGAAVAAALGSAGVGTVVPLATADLLTRDLKADLVGVDALVHLASTST
;
A
#
# COMPACT_ATOMS: atom_id res chain seq x y z
N MET A 1 -7.99 -3.85 42.32
CA MET A 1 -7.15 -4.60 41.36
C MET A 1 -6.18 -3.59 40.76
N PRO A 2 -4.87 -3.65 41.04
CA PRO A 2 -3.92 -2.85 40.29
C PRO A 2 -3.99 -3.27 38.82
N VAL A 3 -4.25 -2.30 37.93
CA VAL A 3 -4.15 -2.50 36.48
C VAL A 3 -2.67 -2.53 36.13
N ASP A 4 -2.24 -3.56 35.41
CA ASP A 4 -0.88 -3.63 34.89
C ASP A 4 -0.58 -2.36 34.06
N PRO A 5 0.60 -1.75 34.20
CA PRO A 5 0.99 -0.62 33.37
C PRO A 5 1.04 -1.06 31.89
N PRO A 6 0.72 -0.15 30.95
CA PRO A 6 0.73 -0.47 29.53
C PRO A 6 2.12 -0.97 29.13
N ARG A 7 2.15 -2.16 28.50
CA ARG A 7 3.37 -2.82 28.05
C ARG A 7 4.08 -1.91 27.04
N ALA A 8 5.38 -1.69 27.23
CA ALA A 8 6.19 -0.96 26.27
C ALA A 8 6.11 -1.64 24.89
N PRO A 9 6.02 -0.88 23.78
CA PRO A 9 5.98 -1.44 22.44
C PRO A 9 7.22 -2.32 22.20
N GLU A 10 7.03 -3.51 21.63
CA GLU A 10 8.11 -4.47 21.44
C GLU A 10 9.17 -3.94 20.45
N PRO A 11 10.47 -4.03 20.79
CA PRO A 11 11.54 -3.57 19.91
C PRO A 11 11.62 -4.49 18.69
N GLY A 12 11.09 -4.00 17.57
CA GLY A 12 11.01 -4.74 16.30
C GLY A 12 9.92 -4.25 15.35
N TRP A 13 8.95 -3.46 15.84
CA TRP A 13 8.05 -2.70 14.97
C TRP A 13 8.78 -1.44 14.48
N PRO A 14 8.76 -1.10 13.18
CA PRO A 14 9.26 0.20 12.75
C PRO A 14 8.48 1.28 13.51
N PRO A 15 9.13 2.35 13.99
CA PRO A 15 8.42 3.38 14.74
C PRO A 15 7.22 3.86 13.90
N GLU A 16 6.10 4.19 14.54
CA GLU A 16 4.90 4.78 13.89
C GLU A 16 5.23 6.03 13.04
N GLY A 17 6.47 6.52 13.08
CA GLY A 17 7.01 7.65 12.34
C GLY A 17 8.02 7.32 11.23
N ASP A 18 8.14 6.09 10.72
CA ASP A 18 8.90 5.82 9.49
C ASP A 18 8.13 6.34 8.25
N ARG A 19 7.89 7.65 8.23
CA ARG A 19 7.50 8.35 7.01
C ARG A 19 8.62 8.12 6.01
N PRO A 20 8.32 7.66 4.78
CA PRO A 20 9.32 7.56 3.74
C PRO A 20 10.05 8.91 3.60
N ALA A 21 11.37 8.90 3.79
CA ALA A 21 12.20 10.10 3.64
C ALA A 21 12.29 10.61 2.19
N ALA A 22 11.77 9.83 1.23
CA ALA A 22 11.71 10.15 -0.19
C ALA A 22 10.34 9.75 -0.77
N PRO A 23 9.86 10.47 -1.81
CA PRO A 23 8.65 10.07 -2.53
C PRO A 23 8.83 8.66 -3.10
N ARG A 24 7.87 7.78 -2.83
CA ARG A 24 7.81 6.40 -3.34
C ARG A 24 6.89 6.31 -4.55
N VAL A 25 7.24 5.45 -5.49
CA VAL A 25 6.33 4.97 -6.52
C VAL A 25 5.65 3.71 -5.98
N VAL A 26 4.33 3.76 -5.80
CA VAL A 26 3.54 2.67 -5.23
C VAL A 26 2.56 2.14 -6.25
N ALA A 27 2.67 0.86 -6.60
CA ALA A 27 1.68 0.19 -7.44
C ALA A 27 0.53 -0.36 -6.58
N VAL A 28 -0.71 -0.20 -7.03
CA VAL A 28 -1.91 -0.70 -6.32
C VAL A 28 -2.70 -1.60 -7.26
N THR A 29 -2.80 -2.89 -6.94
CA THR A 29 -3.64 -3.83 -7.72
C THR A 29 -5.12 -3.56 -7.48
N TYR A 30 -5.98 -3.87 -8.46
CA TYR A 30 -7.42 -3.58 -8.41
C TYR A 30 -7.67 -2.07 -8.22
N GLY A 31 -6.81 -1.23 -8.79
CA GLY A 31 -6.86 0.23 -8.64
C GLY A 31 -8.13 0.86 -9.25
N ASP A 32 -8.81 0.12 -10.12
CA ASP A 32 -10.10 0.46 -10.74
C ASP A 32 -11.32 0.17 -9.84
N THR A 33 -11.13 -0.53 -8.72
CA THR A 33 -12.21 -0.79 -7.76
C THR A 33 -12.40 0.39 -6.79
N ALA A 34 -13.57 0.46 -6.14
CA ALA A 34 -13.82 1.48 -5.12
C ALA A 34 -12.79 1.46 -3.97
N LEU A 35 -12.37 0.25 -3.55
CA LEU A 35 -11.34 0.10 -2.54
C LEU A 35 -9.97 0.56 -3.08
N GLY A 36 -9.61 0.17 -4.30
CA GLY A 36 -8.36 0.59 -4.95
C GLY A 36 -8.27 2.10 -5.09
N ALA A 37 -9.35 2.75 -5.54
CA ALA A 37 -9.43 4.20 -5.64
C ALA A 37 -9.29 4.89 -4.28
N ALA A 38 -9.95 4.37 -3.24
CA ALA A 38 -9.85 4.92 -1.88
C ALA A 38 -8.43 4.79 -1.31
N VAL A 39 -7.76 3.65 -1.52
CA VAL A 39 -6.37 3.43 -1.10
C VAL A 39 -5.42 4.36 -1.86
N ALA A 40 -5.57 4.50 -3.17
CA ALA A 40 -4.76 5.41 -3.98
C ALA A 40 -4.91 6.87 -3.51
N ALA A 41 -6.14 7.32 -3.23
CA ALA A 41 -6.41 8.65 -2.72
C ALA A 41 -5.80 8.89 -1.33
N ALA A 42 -5.86 7.88 -0.44
CA ALA A 42 -5.26 7.94 0.88
C ALA A 42 -3.72 8.05 0.81
N LEU A 43 -3.08 7.24 -0.04
CA LEU A 43 -1.63 7.29 -0.27
C LEU A 43 -1.19 8.64 -0.85
N GLY A 44 -1.94 9.19 -1.80
CA GLY A 44 -1.70 10.52 -2.34
C GLY A 44 -1.83 11.61 -1.26
N SER A 45 -2.86 11.54 -0.43
CA SER A 45 -3.09 12.49 0.68
C SER A 45 -2.04 12.39 1.78
N ALA A 46 -1.45 11.20 1.99
CA ALA A 46 -0.37 10.97 2.94
C ALA A 46 1.01 11.42 2.42
N GLY A 47 1.10 11.89 1.16
CA GLY A 47 2.35 12.32 0.55
C GLY A 47 3.31 11.19 0.22
N VAL A 48 2.81 9.96 0.03
CA VAL A 48 3.63 8.77 -0.23
C VAL A 48 4.34 8.83 -1.58
N GLY A 49 3.90 9.69 -2.51
CA GLY A 49 4.54 9.92 -3.81
C GLY A 49 3.61 9.61 -4.97
N THR A 50 4.13 8.95 -6.00
CA THR A 50 3.36 8.59 -7.20
C THR A 50 2.65 7.26 -6.99
N VAL A 51 1.34 7.23 -7.25
CA VAL A 51 0.57 5.98 -7.22
C VAL A 51 0.30 5.51 -8.64
N VAL A 52 0.62 4.24 -8.92
CA VAL A 52 0.37 3.55 -10.18
C VAL A 52 -0.80 2.58 -9.98
N PRO A 53 -2.03 2.94 -10.36
CA PRO A 53 -3.16 2.02 -10.27
C PRO A 53 -3.04 0.95 -11.36
N LEU A 54 -3.11 -0.32 -10.96
CA LEU A 54 -3.13 -1.47 -11.86
C LEU A 54 -4.57 -1.99 -11.94
N ALA A 55 -5.16 -1.90 -13.13
CA ALA A 55 -6.54 -2.30 -13.37
C ALA A 55 -6.70 -3.82 -13.29
N THR A 56 -7.87 -4.26 -12.80
CA THR A 56 -8.17 -5.68 -12.59
C THR A 56 -8.01 -6.53 -13.85
N ALA A 57 -8.43 -6.01 -15.01
CA ALA A 57 -8.33 -6.72 -16.29
C ALA A 57 -6.88 -6.95 -16.74
N ASP A 58 -5.98 -6.01 -16.43
CA ASP A 58 -4.56 -6.08 -16.82
C ASP A 58 -3.81 -7.13 -16.01
N LEU A 59 -4.19 -7.35 -14.73
CA LEU A 59 -3.54 -8.31 -13.84
C LEU A 59 -3.57 -9.76 -14.37
N LEU A 60 -4.56 -10.09 -15.20
CA LEU A 60 -4.77 -11.45 -15.70
C LEU A 60 -4.25 -11.66 -17.13
N THR A 61 -4.08 -10.58 -17.89
CA THR A 61 -3.92 -10.65 -19.35
C THR A 61 -2.66 -9.97 -19.87
N ARG A 62 -2.05 -9.08 -19.06
CA ARG A 62 -0.94 -8.24 -19.47
C ARG A 62 0.34 -8.61 -18.72
N ASP A 63 1.48 -8.54 -19.39
CA ASP A 63 2.78 -8.62 -18.71
C ASP A 63 3.04 -7.30 -17.97
N LEU A 64 2.84 -7.33 -16.65
CA LEU A 64 3.00 -6.17 -15.77
C LEU A 64 4.46 -5.87 -15.42
N LYS A 65 5.43 -6.68 -15.87
CA LYS A 65 6.84 -6.46 -15.54
C LYS A 65 7.31 -5.05 -15.89
N ALA A 66 6.88 -4.53 -17.04
CA ALA A 66 7.23 -3.18 -17.48
C ALA A 66 6.62 -2.10 -16.57
N ASP A 67 5.37 -2.30 -16.12
CA ASP A 67 4.65 -1.35 -15.25
C ASP A 67 5.20 -1.35 -13.81
N LEU A 68 5.93 -2.40 -13.41
CA LEU A 68 6.55 -2.53 -12.10
C LEU A 68 8.01 -2.04 -12.05
N VAL A 69 8.60 -1.66 -13.19
CA VAL A 69 9.97 -1.10 -13.20
C VAL A 69 9.96 0.25 -12.48
N GLY A 70 10.81 0.36 -11.44
CA GLY A 70 10.91 1.60 -10.65
C GLY A 70 9.80 1.78 -9.62
N VAL A 71 8.96 0.76 -9.39
CA VAL A 71 8.02 0.72 -8.27
C VAL A 71 8.77 0.33 -6.99
N ASP A 72 8.65 1.14 -5.94
CA ASP A 72 9.28 0.91 -4.64
C ASP A 72 8.46 -0.04 -3.76
N ALA A 73 7.13 -0.04 -3.94
CA ALA A 73 6.22 -0.87 -3.17
C ALA A 73 4.99 -1.30 -3.98
N LEU A 74 4.51 -2.52 -3.73
CA LEU A 74 3.28 -3.06 -4.30
C LEU A 74 2.25 -3.27 -3.18
N VAL A 75 1.09 -2.65 -3.33
CA VAL A 75 -0.09 -2.90 -2.50
C VAL A 75 -1.01 -3.85 -3.25
N HIS A 76 -1.05 -5.10 -2.79
CA HIS A 76 -1.96 -6.10 -3.36
C HIS A 76 -3.28 -6.13 -2.58
N LEU A 77 -4.33 -5.60 -3.19
CA LEU A 77 -5.69 -5.63 -2.66
C LEU A 77 -6.35 -6.94 -3.08
N ALA A 78 -6.23 -7.98 -2.25
CA ALA A 78 -6.86 -9.26 -2.54
C ALA A 78 -8.38 -9.11 -2.66
N SER A 79 -8.94 -9.62 -3.75
CA SER A 79 -10.39 -9.79 -3.90
C SER A 79 -10.75 -11.24 -3.63
N THR A 80 -11.61 -11.49 -2.64
CA THR A 80 -12.19 -12.82 -2.43
C THR A 80 -13.41 -12.98 -3.34
N SER A 81 -13.31 -13.85 -4.33
CA SER A 81 -14.51 -14.41 -4.96
C SER A 81 -15.22 -15.29 -3.93
N THR A 82 -16.48 -14.99 -3.63
CA THR A 82 -17.40 -15.92 -2.95
C THR A 82 -17.90 -16.98 -3.92
#